data_AF-A0A1M5DHX4-F1
#
_entry.id   AF-A0A1M5DHX4-F1
#
_cell.length_a   1.000
_cell.length_b   1.000
_cell.length_c   1.000
_cell.angle_alpha   90.00
_cell.angle_beta   90.00
_cell.angle_gamma   90.00
#
_symmetry.space_group_name_H-M   'P 1'
#
loop_
_entity.id
_entity.type
_entity.pdbx_description
1 polymer ?
#
loop_
_entity_poly.entity_id
_entity_poly.type
_entity_poly.pdbx_seq_one_letter_code
_entity_poly.pdbx_strand_id
1 'polypeptide(L)'
;MAEHNSDLLPLYDSSRGFDSAMRGYDRAQVDREITRLDDDLRVTAAERDSAAARSADLAAQLASSQAQVESLRRQLRAASETITSANVDEKVTQILQSAAADGAKVRADAQTRAEQVTNGAADAAARTRAAAQAEAERIIGEAQERMTEAEETFKRRIAEAEAHKAEVEAALAESEERTRSEEARLSAAAEAERERLDAEAGAERTRVTTESTAERERLDAEAKATRERTDEDFEITLRLRRTAAHEELTRQKRDADAAARQTVADARAAATQLVADATHEVRRLHGVRDETHAQLEALQARLRASLDESLAATPDEPALPRSAAGAGSTAPGPQPEAQPTVDA
;
A
#
# COMPACT_ATOMS: atom_id res chain seq x y z
N MET A 1 6.49 -64.90 -120.67
CA MET A 1 7.82 -64.25 -120.71
C MET A 1 8.63 -64.97 -119.64
N ALA A 2 9.35 -66.04 -119.98
CA ALA A 2 10.66 -66.03 -120.63
C ALA A 2 11.73 -65.33 -119.78
N GLU A 3 12.14 -65.97 -118.69
CA GLU A 3 13.44 -65.71 -118.06
C GLU A 3 14.11 -67.06 -117.78
N HIS A 4 14.88 -67.50 -118.78
CA HIS A 4 15.88 -68.55 -118.59
C HIS A 4 17.01 -67.94 -117.78
N ASN A 5 17.04 -68.18 -116.46
CA ASN A 5 18.24 -67.94 -115.67
C ASN A 5 19.19 -69.13 -115.85
N SER A 6 19.72 -69.22 -117.08
CA SER A 6 20.95 -69.92 -117.39
C SER A 6 22.12 -69.03 -116.96
N ASP A 7 22.23 -68.76 -115.66
CA ASP A 7 23.27 -67.87 -115.15
C ASP A 7 24.32 -68.67 -114.39
N LEU A 8 25.47 -68.79 -115.06
CA LEU A 8 26.79 -68.90 -114.47
C LEU A 8 27.06 -70.17 -113.66
N LEU A 9 27.27 -71.28 -114.37
CA LEU A 9 28.32 -72.20 -113.94
C LEU A 9 29.63 -71.39 -113.93
N PRO A 10 30.29 -71.17 -112.78
CA PRO A 10 31.58 -70.51 -112.75
C PRO A 10 32.51 -71.38 -113.60
N LEU A 11 33.01 -70.78 -114.69
CA LEU A 11 34.15 -71.28 -115.44
C LEU A 11 35.20 -71.69 -114.42
N TYR A 12 35.42 -73.01 -114.32
CA TYR A 12 36.48 -73.58 -113.52
C TYR A 12 37.79 -72.94 -113.97
N ASP A 13 38.25 -71.96 -113.19
CA ASP A 13 39.55 -71.35 -113.38
C ASP A 13 40.57 -72.49 -113.33
N SER A 14 41.36 -72.59 -114.40
CA SER A 14 42.24 -73.72 -114.70
C SER A 14 43.50 -73.71 -113.84
N SER A 15 43.38 -73.26 -112.59
CA SER A 15 44.42 -73.16 -111.58
C SER A 15 44.22 -74.18 -110.44
N ARG A 16 43.56 -75.31 -110.73
CA ARG A 16 43.22 -76.38 -109.77
C ARG A 16 44.31 -77.46 -109.64
N GLY A 17 45.56 -77.08 -109.88
CA GLY A 17 46.69 -77.91 -109.47
C GLY A 17 46.90 -77.71 -107.99
N PHE A 18 46.93 -78.80 -107.21
CA PHE A 18 47.45 -78.70 -105.85
C PHE A 18 48.95 -78.37 -105.95
N ASP A 19 49.43 -77.49 -105.08
CA ASP A 19 50.86 -77.17 -104.98
C ASP A 19 51.63 -78.46 -104.61
N SER A 20 52.82 -78.67 -105.19
CA SER A 20 53.61 -79.89 -104.95
C SER A 20 54.69 -79.65 -103.89
N ALA A 21 54.72 -80.49 -102.86
CA ALA A 21 55.81 -80.59 -101.90
C ALA A 21 56.88 -81.58 -102.41
N MET A 22 58.05 -81.61 -101.76
CA MET A 22 59.23 -82.43 -102.14
C MET A 22 58.92 -83.93 -102.38
N ARG A 23 57.75 -84.41 -101.95
CA ARG A 23 57.14 -85.67 -102.37
C ARG A 23 55.60 -85.55 -102.41
N GLY A 24 55.03 -85.22 -103.57
CA GLY A 24 53.57 -85.23 -103.82
C GLY A 24 52.86 -83.89 -103.59
N TYR A 25 51.53 -83.87 -103.61
CA TYR A 25 50.73 -82.66 -103.41
C TYR A 25 50.71 -82.20 -101.95
N ASP A 26 50.57 -80.89 -101.71
CA ASP A 26 50.39 -80.32 -100.38
C ASP A 26 49.08 -80.82 -99.80
N ARG A 27 49.22 -81.80 -98.91
CA ARG A 27 48.11 -82.48 -98.25
C ARG A 27 47.22 -81.49 -97.50
N ALA A 28 47.77 -80.42 -96.93
CA ALA A 28 46.98 -79.43 -96.21
C ALA A 28 46.08 -78.62 -97.14
N GLN A 29 46.52 -78.37 -98.38
CA GLN A 29 45.72 -77.70 -99.41
C GLN A 29 44.62 -78.62 -99.97
N VAL A 30 44.94 -79.89 -100.23
CA VAL A 30 43.97 -80.90 -100.67
C VAL A 30 42.87 -81.09 -99.64
N ASP A 31 43.24 -81.26 -98.37
CA ASP A 31 42.28 -81.49 -97.29
C ASP A 31 41.34 -80.28 -97.13
N ARG A 32 41.84 -79.04 -97.31
CA ARG A 32 41.00 -77.83 -97.31
C ARG A 32 40.00 -77.79 -98.46
N GLU A 33 40.44 -78.12 -99.68
CA GLU A 33 39.54 -78.11 -100.85
C GLU A 33 38.53 -79.26 -100.83
N ILE A 34 38.90 -80.44 -100.34
CA ILE A 34 37.94 -81.54 -100.11
C ILE A 34 36.92 -81.11 -99.05
N THR A 35 37.37 -80.50 -97.95
CA THR A 35 36.45 -79.99 -96.91
C THR A 35 35.48 -78.97 -97.49
N ARG A 36 35.96 -78.05 -98.33
CA ARG A 36 35.13 -77.06 -99.01
C ARG A 36 34.09 -77.70 -99.95
N LEU A 37 34.51 -78.68 -100.76
CA LEU A 37 33.60 -79.39 -101.67
C LEU A 37 32.56 -80.23 -100.91
N ASP A 38 32.95 -80.87 -99.80
CA ASP A 38 32.02 -81.58 -98.92
C ASP A 38 31.00 -80.62 -98.31
N ASP A 39 31.42 -79.42 -97.93
CA ASP A 39 30.52 -78.38 -97.43
C ASP A 39 29.58 -77.85 -98.52
N ASP A 40 30.08 -77.60 -99.73
CA ASP A 40 29.25 -77.19 -100.88
C ASP A 40 28.22 -78.28 -101.28
N LEU A 41 28.61 -79.56 -101.24
CA LEU A 41 27.70 -80.68 -101.47
C LEU A 41 26.64 -80.80 -100.37
N ARG A 42 26.99 -80.54 -99.12
CA ARG A 42 26.01 -80.49 -98.02
C ARG A 42 25.01 -79.36 -98.21
N VAL A 43 25.48 -78.18 -98.62
CA VAL A 43 24.61 -77.02 -98.88
C VAL A 43 23.63 -77.32 -100.01
N THR A 44 24.11 -77.81 -101.16
CA THR A 44 23.26 -78.13 -102.31
C THR A 44 22.28 -79.28 -102.03
N ALA A 45 22.69 -80.29 -101.26
CA ALA A 45 21.78 -81.35 -100.81
C ALA A 45 20.67 -80.78 -99.90
N ALA A 46 21.01 -79.90 -98.96
CA ALA A 46 20.03 -79.24 -98.11
C ALA A 46 19.07 -78.35 -98.92
N GLU A 47 19.58 -77.63 -99.91
CA GLU A 47 18.74 -76.82 -100.82
C GLU A 47 17.77 -77.69 -101.62
N ARG A 48 18.25 -78.80 -102.19
CA ARG A 48 17.41 -79.77 -102.91
C ARG A 48 16.31 -80.34 -102.00
N ASP A 49 16.67 -80.74 -100.79
CA ASP A 49 15.72 -81.32 -99.84
C ASP A 49 14.67 -80.28 -99.40
N SER A 50 15.07 -79.01 -99.24
CA SER A 50 14.14 -77.90 -98.98
C SER A 50 13.17 -77.66 -100.14
N ALA A 51 13.63 -77.78 -101.39
CA ALA A 51 12.80 -77.63 -102.57
C ALA A 51 11.81 -78.79 -102.71
N ALA A 52 12.26 -80.03 -102.42
CA ALA A 52 11.42 -81.21 -102.39
C ALA A 52 10.29 -81.05 -101.34
N ALA A 53 10.60 -80.59 -100.12
CA ALA A 53 9.61 -80.33 -99.08
C ALA A 53 8.57 -79.29 -99.51
N ARG A 54 9.01 -78.15 -100.07
CA ARG A 54 8.08 -77.10 -100.58
C ARG A 54 7.16 -77.62 -101.68
N SER A 55 7.67 -78.48 -102.56
CA SER A 55 6.85 -79.09 -103.62
C SER A 55 5.79 -80.05 -103.06
N ALA A 56 6.13 -80.80 -102.01
CA ALA A 56 5.21 -81.71 -101.34
C ALA A 56 4.08 -80.95 -100.60
N ASP A 57 4.40 -79.85 -99.92
CA ASP A 57 3.40 -79.02 -99.24
C ASP A 57 2.40 -78.39 -100.21
N LEU A 58 2.89 -77.88 -101.35
CA LEU A 58 2.04 -77.34 -102.42
C LEU A 58 1.10 -78.41 -103.01
N ALA A 59 1.59 -79.63 -103.20
CA ALA A 59 0.77 -80.75 -103.65
C ALA A 59 -0.33 -81.10 -102.62
N ALA A 60 -0.02 -81.07 -101.32
CA ALA A 60 -0.98 -81.30 -100.25
C ALA A 60 -2.08 -80.22 -100.20
N GLN A 61 -1.71 -78.94 -100.38
CA GLN A 61 -2.68 -77.84 -100.44
C GLN A 61 -3.60 -77.94 -101.67
N LEU A 62 -3.05 -78.31 -102.84
CA LEU A 62 -3.85 -78.56 -104.04
C LEU A 62 -4.85 -79.70 -103.83
N ALA A 63 -4.41 -80.83 -103.26
CA ALA A 63 -5.29 -81.95 -102.96
C ALA A 63 -6.42 -81.57 -101.98
N SER A 64 -6.10 -80.81 -100.93
CA SER A 64 -7.08 -80.33 -99.95
C SER A 64 -8.13 -79.40 -100.59
N SER A 65 -7.68 -78.43 -101.39
CA SER A 65 -8.61 -77.52 -102.09
C SER A 65 -9.51 -78.24 -103.09
N GLN A 66 -8.98 -79.24 -103.82
CA GLN A 66 -9.77 -80.06 -104.74
C GLN A 66 -10.83 -80.88 -104.00
N ALA A 67 -10.48 -81.48 -102.86
CA ALA A 67 -11.44 -82.20 -102.01
C ALA A 67 -12.54 -81.28 -101.46
N GLN A 68 -12.20 -80.05 -101.07
CA GLN A 68 -13.17 -79.03 -100.65
C GLN A 68 -14.14 -78.65 -101.78
N VAL A 69 -13.62 -78.41 -103.00
CA VAL A 69 -14.45 -78.10 -104.17
C VAL A 69 -15.40 -79.24 -104.50
N GLU A 70 -14.92 -80.49 -104.44
CA GLU A 70 -15.77 -81.66 -104.69
C GLU A 70 -16.84 -81.86 -103.61
N SER A 71 -16.51 -81.63 -102.34
CA SER A 71 -17.46 -81.64 -101.23
C SER A 71 -18.55 -80.58 -101.42
N LEU A 72 -18.18 -79.34 -101.70
CA LEU A 72 -19.13 -78.24 -101.94
C LEU A 72 -20.02 -78.52 -103.15
N ARG A 73 -19.48 -79.13 -104.22
CA ARG A 73 -20.27 -79.57 -105.38
C ARG A 73 -21.28 -80.65 -105.02
N ARG A 74 -20.93 -81.62 -104.17
CA ARG A 74 -21.87 -82.65 -103.67
C ARG A 74 -22.98 -82.03 -102.83
N GLN A 75 -22.64 -81.13 -101.92
CA GLN A 75 -23.61 -80.42 -101.09
C GLN A 75 -24.57 -79.56 -101.91
N LEU A 76 -24.08 -78.85 -102.94
CA LEU A 76 -24.93 -78.05 -103.81
C LEU A 76 -25.90 -78.91 -104.62
N ARG A 77 -25.46 -80.08 -105.12
CA ARG A 77 -26.35 -81.03 -105.79
C ARG A 77 -27.44 -81.54 -104.84
N ALA A 78 -27.08 -81.95 -103.63
CA ALA A 78 -28.03 -82.44 -102.63
C ALA A 78 -29.02 -81.36 -102.15
N ALA A 79 -28.62 -80.09 -102.13
CA ALA A 79 -29.50 -78.97 -101.81
C ALA A 79 -30.45 -78.60 -102.96
N SER A 80 -30.08 -78.90 -104.21
CA SER A 80 -30.84 -78.54 -105.42
C SER A 80 -31.79 -79.64 -105.91
N GLU A 81 -31.78 -80.80 -105.28
CA GLU A 81 -32.63 -81.95 -105.63
C GLU A 81 -34.08 -81.73 -105.17
N THR A 82 -35.04 -81.91 -106.07
CA THR A 82 -36.46 -81.66 -105.81
C THR A 82 -37.08 -82.76 -104.94
N ILE A 83 -37.81 -82.37 -103.89
CA ILE A 83 -38.44 -83.28 -102.94
C ILE A 83 -39.42 -84.21 -103.68
N THR A 84 -39.14 -85.51 -103.67
CA THR A 84 -39.94 -86.58 -104.27
C THR A 84 -40.36 -87.55 -103.17
N SER A 85 -41.50 -88.25 -103.31
CA SER A 85 -42.06 -89.15 -102.27
C SER A 85 -41.09 -90.22 -101.73
N ALA A 86 -40.08 -90.63 -102.51
CA ALA A 86 -39.05 -91.58 -102.09
C ALA A 86 -37.97 -90.97 -101.16
N ASN A 87 -37.75 -89.65 -101.21
CA ASN A 87 -36.67 -88.97 -100.48
C ASN A 87 -37.21 -88.13 -99.29
N VAL A 88 -38.53 -88.17 -99.03
CA VAL A 88 -39.17 -87.39 -97.97
C VAL A 88 -38.70 -87.84 -96.59
N ASP A 89 -38.64 -89.14 -96.30
CA ASP A 89 -38.28 -89.64 -94.96
C ASP A 89 -36.82 -89.33 -94.58
N GLU A 90 -35.90 -89.44 -95.54
CA GLU A 90 -34.49 -89.08 -95.35
C GLU A 90 -34.33 -87.57 -95.16
N LYS A 91 -35.07 -86.76 -95.94
CA LYS A 91 -35.08 -85.30 -95.78
C LYS A 91 -35.73 -84.85 -94.46
N VAL A 92 -36.81 -85.49 -94.02
CA VAL A 92 -37.48 -85.23 -92.72
C VAL A 92 -36.55 -85.59 -91.57
N THR A 93 -35.83 -86.71 -91.66
CA THR A 93 -34.82 -87.10 -90.67
C THR A 93 -33.68 -86.09 -90.61
N GLN A 94 -33.19 -85.60 -91.77
CA GLN A 94 -32.20 -84.53 -91.85
C GLN A 94 -32.70 -83.22 -91.23
N ILE A 95 -33.96 -82.83 -91.48
CA ILE A 95 -34.59 -81.63 -90.89
C ILE A 95 -34.72 -81.78 -89.38
N LEU A 96 -35.16 -82.93 -88.87
CA LEU A 96 -35.27 -83.20 -87.43
C LEU A 96 -33.89 -83.19 -86.73
N GLN A 97 -32.87 -83.75 -87.38
CA GLN A 97 -31.48 -83.69 -86.88
C GLN A 97 -30.95 -82.25 -86.89
N SER A 98 -31.22 -81.47 -87.94
CA SER A 98 -30.88 -80.04 -88.00
C SER A 98 -31.59 -79.24 -86.92
N ALA A 99 -32.89 -79.49 -86.71
CA ALA A 99 -33.68 -78.82 -85.68
C ALA A 99 -33.21 -79.19 -84.26
N ALA A 100 -32.81 -80.44 -84.02
CA ALA A 100 -32.21 -80.87 -82.76
C ALA A 100 -30.85 -80.19 -82.51
N ALA A 101 -30.01 -80.06 -83.54
CA ALA A 101 -28.75 -79.34 -83.49
C ALA A 101 -28.97 -77.83 -83.24
N ASP A 102 -29.94 -77.21 -83.91
CA ASP A 102 -30.32 -75.82 -83.71
C ASP A 102 -30.86 -75.59 -82.29
N GLY A 103 -31.70 -76.50 -81.78
CA GLY A 103 -32.19 -76.44 -80.40
C GLY A 103 -31.07 -76.60 -79.36
N ALA A 104 -30.08 -77.46 -79.62
CA ALA A 104 -28.88 -77.57 -78.79
C ALA A 104 -28.07 -76.27 -78.81
N LYS A 105 -27.91 -75.64 -79.99
CA LYS A 105 -27.23 -74.35 -80.15
C LYS A 105 -27.96 -73.22 -79.42
N VAL A 106 -29.29 -73.12 -79.56
CA VAL A 106 -30.10 -72.11 -78.86
C VAL A 106 -29.95 -72.26 -77.34
N ARG A 107 -29.92 -73.49 -76.81
CA ARG A 107 -29.69 -73.75 -75.39
C ARG A 107 -28.27 -73.36 -74.96
N ALA A 108 -27.25 -73.70 -75.73
CA ALA A 108 -25.86 -73.32 -75.45
C ALA A 108 -25.68 -71.79 -75.48
N ASP A 109 -26.26 -71.11 -76.47
CA ASP A 109 -26.26 -69.64 -76.58
C ASP A 109 -27.02 -69.00 -75.42
N ALA A 110 -28.19 -69.55 -75.04
CA ALA A 110 -28.96 -69.07 -73.90
C ALA A 110 -28.20 -69.26 -72.58
N GLN A 111 -27.52 -70.40 -72.40
CA GLN A 111 -26.68 -70.65 -71.24
C GLN A 111 -25.49 -69.68 -71.19
N THR A 112 -24.79 -69.49 -72.31
CA THR A 112 -23.68 -68.53 -72.41
C THR A 112 -24.14 -67.11 -72.09
N ARG A 113 -25.31 -66.68 -72.60
CA ARG A 113 -25.89 -65.36 -72.27
C ARG A 113 -26.29 -65.26 -70.81
N ALA A 114 -26.86 -66.31 -70.22
CA ALA A 114 -27.21 -66.34 -68.80
C ALA A 114 -25.95 -66.20 -67.94
N GLU A 115 -24.89 -66.95 -68.23
CA GLU A 115 -23.60 -66.87 -67.56
C GLU A 115 -22.97 -65.48 -67.70
N GLN A 116 -23.03 -64.87 -68.88
CA GLN A 116 -22.58 -63.49 -69.10
C GLN A 116 -23.35 -62.49 -68.25
N VAL A 117 -24.68 -62.62 -68.16
CA VAL A 117 -25.50 -61.74 -67.32
C VAL A 117 -25.21 -61.94 -65.84
N THR A 118 -25.10 -63.19 -65.37
CA THR A 118 -24.81 -63.47 -63.95
C THR A 118 -23.41 -63.00 -63.56
N ASN A 119 -22.41 -63.23 -64.42
CA ASN A 119 -21.03 -62.79 -64.16
C ASN A 119 -20.93 -61.26 -64.22
N GLY A 120 -21.57 -60.63 -65.22
CA GLY A 120 -21.63 -59.17 -65.32
C GLY A 120 -22.32 -58.52 -64.11
N ALA A 121 -23.40 -59.12 -63.61
CA ALA A 121 -24.09 -58.66 -62.41
C ALA A 121 -23.24 -58.87 -61.14
N ALA A 122 -22.56 -60.02 -61.02
CA ALA A 122 -21.66 -60.31 -59.91
C ALA A 122 -20.47 -59.33 -59.87
N ASP A 123 -19.85 -59.06 -61.02
CA ASP A 123 -18.75 -58.10 -61.16
C ASP A 123 -19.21 -56.67 -60.84
N ALA A 124 -20.38 -56.26 -61.33
CA ALA A 124 -20.95 -54.96 -61.00
C ALA A 124 -21.22 -54.83 -59.49
N ALA A 125 -21.81 -55.85 -58.87
CA ALA A 125 -22.05 -55.87 -57.43
C ALA A 125 -20.74 -55.89 -56.61
N ALA A 126 -19.70 -56.56 -57.10
CA ALA A 126 -18.37 -56.56 -56.48
C ALA A 126 -17.73 -55.17 -56.55
N ARG A 127 -17.78 -54.51 -57.72
CA ARG A 127 -17.28 -53.13 -57.89
C ARG A 127 -18.00 -52.14 -57.00
N THR A 128 -19.33 -52.20 -56.91
CA THR A 128 -20.11 -51.32 -56.03
C THR A 128 -19.76 -51.54 -54.56
N ARG A 129 -19.61 -52.80 -54.12
CA ARG A 129 -19.20 -53.11 -52.74
C ARG A 129 -17.80 -52.61 -52.44
N ALA A 130 -16.83 -52.83 -53.34
CA ALA A 130 -15.47 -52.33 -53.18
C ALA A 130 -15.42 -50.80 -53.11
N ALA A 131 -16.18 -50.11 -53.97
CA ALA A 131 -16.28 -48.65 -53.94
C ALA A 131 -16.91 -48.13 -52.64
N ALA A 132 -17.99 -48.77 -52.16
CA ALA A 132 -18.62 -48.42 -50.89
C ALA A 132 -17.71 -48.68 -49.68
N GLN A 133 -16.92 -49.76 -49.70
CA GLN A 133 -15.94 -50.06 -48.66
C GLN A 133 -14.81 -49.03 -48.63
N ALA A 134 -14.22 -48.71 -49.79
CA ALA A 134 -13.18 -47.69 -49.89
C ALA A 134 -13.66 -46.32 -49.42
N GLU A 135 -14.90 -45.95 -49.75
CA GLU A 135 -15.50 -44.70 -49.29
C GLU A 135 -15.77 -44.70 -47.77
N ALA A 136 -16.25 -45.82 -47.22
CA ALA A 136 -16.44 -45.95 -45.78
C ALA A 136 -15.10 -45.84 -45.01
N GLU A 137 -14.05 -46.49 -45.52
CA GLU A 137 -12.70 -46.41 -44.97
C GLU A 137 -12.16 -44.98 -45.02
N ARG A 138 -12.38 -44.26 -46.13
CA ARG A 138 -12.01 -42.84 -46.27
C ARG A 138 -12.73 -41.96 -45.25
N ILE A 139 -14.05 -42.11 -45.11
CA ILE A 139 -14.85 -41.33 -44.16
C ILE A 139 -14.40 -41.59 -42.72
N ILE A 140 -14.11 -42.85 -42.36
CA ILE A 140 -13.62 -43.21 -41.03
C ILE A 140 -12.23 -42.62 -40.79
N GLY A 141 -11.32 -42.72 -41.75
CA GLY A 141 -9.98 -42.13 -41.65
C GLY A 141 -10.03 -40.62 -41.43
N GLU A 142 -10.80 -39.90 -42.25
CA GLU A 142 -10.98 -38.45 -42.09
C GLU A 142 -11.65 -38.08 -40.76
N ALA A 143 -12.62 -38.88 -40.29
CA ALA A 143 -13.26 -38.64 -39.00
C ALA A 143 -12.28 -38.83 -37.84
N GLN A 144 -11.40 -39.84 -37.91
CA GLN A 144 -10.35 -40.07 -36.94
C GLN A 144 -9.31 -38.94 -36.95
N GLU A 145 -8.87 -38.50 -38.12
CA GLU A 145 -7.95 -37.36 -38.25
C GLU A 145 -8.55 -36.09 -37.62
N ARG A 146 -9.78 -35.73 -38.00
CA ARG A 146 -10.48 -34.57 -37.41
C ARG A 146 -10.64 -34.69 -35.89
N MET A 147 -10.90 -35.90 -35.37
CA MET A 147 -10.98 -36.15 -33.93
C MET A 147 -9.64 -35.90 -33.25
N THR A 148 -8.53 -36.44 -33.81
CA THR A 148 -7.19 -36.21 -33.25
C THR A 148 -6.78 -34.74 -33.30
N GLU A 149 -7.06 -34.03 -34.39
CA GLU A 149 -6.80 -32.59 -34.50
C GLU A 149 -7.61 -31.77 -33.47
N ALA A 150 -8.88 -32.15 -33.26
CA ALA A 150 -9.73 -31.52 -32.26
C ALA A 150 -9.22 -31.78 -30.83
N GLU A 151 -8.80 -33.00 -30.52
CA GLU A 151 -8.21 -33.36 -29.22
C GLU A 151 -6.92 -32.59 -28.95
N GLU A 152 -6.01 -32.51 -29.92
CA GLU A 152 -4.76 -31.76 -29.79
C GLU A 152 -5.02 -30.25 -29.64
N THR A 153 -5.97 -29.71 -30.40
CA THR A 153 -6.38 -28.31 -30.25
C THR A 153 -6.99 -28.05 -28.87
N PHE A 154 -7.82 -28.97 -28.37
CA PHE A 154 -8.43 -28.86 -27.05
C PHE A 154 -7.37 -28.92 -25.94
N LYS A 155 -6.43 -29.88 -26.00
CA LYS A 155 -5.29 -29.97 -25.07
C LYS A 155 -4.47 -28.69 -25.06
N ARG A 156 -4.15 -28.14 -26.25
CA ARG A 156 -3.42 -26.88 -26.37
C ARG A 156 -4.19 -25.72 -25.73
N ARG A 157 -5.50 -25.61 -25.97
CA ARG A 157 -6.33 -24.55 -25.37
C ARG A 157 -6.41 -24.65 -23.85
N ILE A 158 -6.49 -25.86 -23.31
CA ILE A 158 -6.44 -26.07 -21.85
C ILE A 158 -5.08 -25.63 -21.31
N ALA A 159 -3.98 -26.07 -21.93
CA ALA A 159 -2.64 -25.68 -21.48
C ALA A 159 -2.41 -24.16 -21.55
N GLU A 160 -2.89 -23.50 -22.62
CA GLU A 160 -2.87 -22.04 -22.75
C GLU A 160 -3.69 -21.36 -21.64
N ALA A 161 -4.89 -21.88 -21.33
CA ALA A 161 -5.75 -21.33 -20.28
C ALA A 161 -5.15 -21.52 -18.88
N GLU A 162 -4.53 -22.68 -18.61
CA GLU A 162 -3.82 -22.95 -17.35
C GLU A 162 -2.57 -22.07 -17.19
N ALA A 163 -1.80 -21.89 -18.26
CA ALA A 163 -0.65 -20.99 -18.26
C ALA A 163 -1.06 -19.53 -18.01
N HIS A 164 -2.10 -19.05 -18.70
CA HIS A 164 -2.62 -17.70 -18.48
C HIS A 164 -3.18 -17.52 -17.05
N LYS A 165 -3.87 -18.54 -16.53
CA LYS A 165 -4.34 -18.52 -15.14
C LYS A 165 -3.15 -18.40 -14.16
N ALA A 166 -2.12 -19.20 -14.34
CA ALA A 166 -0.92 -19.16 -13.50
C ALA A 166 -0.19 -17.81 -13.59
N GLU A 167 -0.11 -17.21 -14.78
CA GLU A 167 0.46 -15.87 -14.98
C GLU A 167 -0.35 -14.80 -14.25
N VAL A 168 -1.69 -14.82 -14.36
CA VAL A 168 -2.57 -13.87 -13.66
C VAL A 168 -2.48 -14.05 -12.14
N GLU A 169 -2.46 -15.29 -11.64
CA GLU A 169 -2.29 -15.58 -10.21
C GLU A 169 -0.94 -15.09 -9.69
N ALA A 170 0.14 -15.28 -10.44
CA ALA A 170 1.46 -14.77 -10.08
C ALA A 170 1.51 -13.23 -10.07
N ALA A 171 0.94 -12.58 -11.10
CA ALA A 171 0.86 -11.13 -11.20
C ALA A 171 0.01 -10.52 -10.07
N LEU A 172 -1.09 -11.18 -9.70
CA LEU A 172 -1.93 -10.78 -8.57
C LEU A 172 -1.15 -10.89 -7.25
N ALA A 173 -0.49 -12.03 -7.01
CA ALA A 173 0.31 -12.24 -5.80
C ALA A 173 1.44 -11.19 -5.68
N GLU A 174 2.12 -10.85 -6.78
CA GLU A 174 3.14 -9.81 -6.79
C GLU A 174 2.53 -8.42 -6.48
N SER A 175 1.38 -8.10 -7.08
CA SER A 175 0.68 -6.83 -6.82
C SER A 175 0.21 -6.71 -5.37
N GLU A 176 -0.29 -7.80 -4.79
CA GLU A 176 -0.69 -7.86 -3.38
C GLU A 176 0.51 -7.69 -2.45
N GLU A 177 1.64 -8.34 -2.73
CA GLU A 177 2.86 -8.17 -1.94
C GLU A 177 3.38 -6.73 -2.02
N ARG A 178 3.38 -6.14 -3.23
CA ARG A 178 3.77 -4.75 -3.43
C ARG A 178 2.88 -3.82 -2.60
N THR A 179 1.56 -3.98 -2.69
CA THR A 179 0.59 -3.17 -1.94
C THR A 179 0.78 -3.34 -0.44
N ARG A 180 0.89 -4.58 0.06
CA ARG A 180 1.13 -4.86 1.48
C ARG A 180 2.44 -4.23 1.98
N SER A 181 3.51 -4.29 1.16
CA SER A 181 4.79 -3.68 1.51
C SER A 181 4.73 -2.14 1.54
N GLU A 182 3.99 -1.53 0.62
CA GLU A 182 3.79 -0.08 0.59
C GLU A 182 2.93 0.39 1.76
N GLU A 183 1.84 -0.32 2.07
CA GLU A 183 1.00 -0.06 3.24
C GLU A 183 1.79 -0.16 4.55
N ALA A 184 2.61 -1.22 4.70
CA ALA A 184 3.48 -1.39 5.86
C ALA A 184 4.48 -0.23 5.98
N ARG A 185 5.10 0.17 4.85
CA ARG A 185 6.04 1.30 4.82
C ARG A 185 5.38 2.63 5.19
N LEU A 186 4.19 2.91 4.63
CA LEU A 186 3.44 4.12 4.91
C LEU A 186 2.95 4.16 6.37
N SER A 187 2.49 3.02 6.88
CA SER A 187 2.07 2.89 8.28
C SER A 187 3.23 3.15 9.24
N ALA A 188 4.39 2.53 8.99
CA ALA A 188 5.59 2.76 9.79
C ALA A 188 6.08 4.21 9.71
N ALA A 189 6.04 4.83 8.53
CA ALA A 189 6.41 6.23 8.37
C ALA A 189 5.45 7.18 9.10
N ALA A 190 4.15 6.91 9.03
CA ALA A 190 3.13 7.69 9.73
C ALA A 190 3.25 7.55 11.26
N GLU A 191 3.54 6.35 11.75
CA GLU A 191 3.78 6.10 13.17
C GLU A 191 5.03 6.83 13.66
N ALA A 192 6.15 6.72 12.94
CA ALA A 192 7.38 7.44 13.28
C ALA A 192 7.19 8.97 13.27
N GLU A 193 6.43 9.51 12.33
CA GLU A 193 6.12 10.94 12.28
C GLU A 193 5.22 11.37 13.46
N ARG A 194 4.23 10.55 13.83
CA ARG A 194 3.40 10.81 15.01
C ARG A 194 4.24 10.82 16.29
N GLU A 195 5.11 9.82 16.46
CA GLU A 195 6.02 9.75 17.62
C GLU A 195 6.95 10.96 17.68
N ARG A 196 7.48 11.40 16.53
CA ARG A 196 8.32 12.59 16.42
C ARG A 196 7.57 13.85 16.88
N LEU A 197 6.35 14.06 16.36
CA LEU A 197 5.51 15.20 16.71
C LEU A 197 5.08 15.17 18.19
N ASP A 198 4.73 13.99 18.71
CA ASP A 198 4.35 13.83 20.11
C ASP A 198 5.54 14.11 21.04
N ALA A 199 6.75 13.68 20.67
CA ALA A 199 7.98 13.98 21.38
C ALA A 199 8.33 15.48 21.36
N GLU A 200 8.23 16.12 20.19
CA GLU A 200 8.46 17.56 20.03
C GLU A 200 7.45 18.39 20.85
N ALA A 201 6.16 18.07 20.74
CA ALA A 201 5.11 18.70 21.53
C ALA A 201 5.26 18.42 23.03
N GLY A 202 5.75 17.25 23.42
CA GLY A 202 6.13 16.92 24.80
C GLY A 202 7.25 17.82 25.31
N ALA A 203 8.35 17.91 24.56
CA ALA A 203 9.51 18.74 24.90
C ALA A 203 9.14 20.23 25.01
N GLU A 204 8.34 20.74 24.08
CA GLU A 204 7.90 22.14 24.10
C GLU A 204 6.98 22.44 25.29
N ARG A 205 6.04 21.55 25.61
CA ARG A 205 5.20 21.68 26.82
C ARG A 205 6.05 21.71 28.08
N THR A 206 7.04 20.82 28.19
CA THR A 206 7.97 20.83 29.31
C THR A 206 8.73 22.14 29.37
N ARG A 207 9.30 22.61 28.24
CA ARG A 207 10.04 23.87 28.16
C ARG A 207 9.21 25.05 28.64
N VAL A 208 8.02 25.27 28.06
CA VAL A 208 7.12 26.37 28.44
C VAL A 208 6.72 26.29 29.90
N THR A 209 6.44 25.08 30.41
CA THR A 209 6.08 24.88 31.82
C THR A 209 7.27 25.22 32.74
N THR A 210 8.48 24.78 32.40
CA THR A 210 9.69 25.09 33.18
C THR A 210 10.02 26.58 33.16
N GLU A 211 9.92 27.24 32.01
CA GLU A 211 10.15 28.69 31.89
C GLU A 211 9.09 29.48 32.68
N SER A 212 7.82 29.11 32.55
CA SER A 212 6.74 29.78 33.27
C SER A 212 6.83 29.60 34.78
N THR A 213 7.19 28.41 35.25
CA THR A 213 7.38 28.16 36.70
C THR A 213 8.57 28.91 37.25
N ALA A 214 9.72 28.91 36.56
CA ALA A 214 10.90 29.69 36.95
C ALA A 214 10.61 31.20 36.99
N GLU A 215 9.86 31.72 36.02
CA GLU A 215 9.48 33.13 36.00
C GLU A 215 8.55 33.51 37.16
N ARG A 216 7.58 32.65 37.48
CA ARG A 216 6.71 32.85 38.64
C ARG A 216 7.50 32.85 39.94
N GLU A 217 8.40 31.89 40.13
CA GLU A 217 9.27 31.83 41.31
C GLU A 217 10.15 33.07 41.44
N ARG A 218 10.69 33.57 40.32
CA ARG A 218 11.48 34.81 40.29
C ARG A 218 10.65 36.02 40.73
N LEU A 219 9.46 36.20 40.16
CA LEU A 219 8.57 37.30 40.49
C LEU A 219 8.07 37.23 41.94
N ASP A 220 7.76 36.02 42.43
CA ASP A 220 7.37 35.80 43.83
C ASP A 220 8.51 36.16 44.79
N ALA A 221 9.75 35.78 44.46
CA ALA A 221 10.93 36.15 45.24
C ALA A 221 11.19 37.67 45.23
N GLU A 222 11.05 38.34 44.09
CA GLU A 222 11.19 39.78 43.96
C GLU A 222 10.11 40.54 44.75
N ALA A 223 8.86 40.10 44.64
CA ALA A 223 7.73 40.65 45.38
C ALA A 223 7.94 40.49 46.89
N LYS A 224 8.40 39.31 47.34
CA LYS A 224 8.74 39.07 48.75
C LYS A 224 9.84 40.00 49.23
N ALA A 225 10.96 40.10 48.50
CA ALA A 225 12.07 40.97 48.87
C ALA A 225 11.67 42.46 48.92
N THR A 226 10.72 42.87 48.07
CA THR A 226 10.19 44.25 48.08
C THR A 226 9.30 44.50 49.28
N ARG A 227 8.46 43.52 49.67
CA ARG A 227 7.65 43.58 50.89
C ARG A 227 8.54 43.66 52.14
N GLU A 228 9.55 42.81 52.24
CA GLU A 228 10.51 42.82 53.36
C GLU A 228 11.22 44.17 53.49
N ARG A 229 11.75 44.73 52.39
CA ARG A 229 12.35 46.07 52.38
C ARG A 229 11.38 47.16 52.84
N THR A 230 10.14 47.09 52.36
CA THR A 230 9.10 48.05 52.72
C THR A 230 8.75 47.96 54.21
N ASP A 231 8.63 46.74 54.75
CA ASP A 231 8.38 46.50 56.17
C ASP A 231 9.53 47.03 57.04
N GLU A 232 10.78 46.80 56.64
CA GLU A 232 11.97 47.36 57.32
C GLU A 232 11.95 48.89 57.33
N ASP A 233 11.67 49.54 56.19
CA ASP A 233 11.57 50.99 56.08
C ASP A 233 10.45 51.55 56.96
N PHE A 234 9.31 50.86 57.02
CA PHE A 234 8.20 51.21 57.92
C PHE A 234 8.61 51.08 59.39
N GLU A 235 9.29 50.00 59.79
CA GLU A 235 9.79 49.84 61.15
C GLU A 235 10.79 50.92 61.54
N ILE A 236 11.74 51.25 60.65
CA ILE A 236 12.70 52.33 60.86
C ILE A 236 11.96 53.65 61.05
N THR A 237 11.00 53.96 60.17
CA THR A 237 10.18 55.18 60.24
C THR A 237 9.40 55.25 61.55
N LEU A 238 8.77 54.15 61.97
CA LEU A 238 8.06 54.06 63.25
C LEU A 238 8.99 54.23 64.44
N ARG A 239 10.18 53.61 64.42
CA ARG A 239 11.20 53.78 65.47
C ARG A 239 11.65 55.24 65.56
N LEU A 240 11.97 55.88 64.45
CA LEU A 240 12.36 57.29 64.39
C LEU A 240 11.25 58.19 64.95
N ARG A 241 10.00 57.99 64.52
CA ARG A 241 8.85 58.76 65.02
C ARG A 241 8.62 58.54 66.51
N ARG A 242 8.75 57.31 67.00
CA ARG A 242 8.63 56.98 68.43
C ARG A 242 9.72 57.65 69.25
N THR A 243 10.97 57.63 68.79
CA THR A 243 12.09 58.32 69.45
C THR A 243 11.88 59.82 69.48
N ALA A 244 11.54 60.44 68.33
CA ALA A 244 11.26 61.87 68.25
C ALA A 244 10.09 62.29 69.17
N ALA A 245 9.01 61.52 69.22
CA ALA A 245 7.89 61.75 70.13
C ALA A 245 8.30 61.63 71.60
N HIS A 246 9.18 60.67 71.94
CA HIS A 246 9.70 60.51 73.29
C HIS A 246 10.63 61.65 73.72
N GLU A 247 11.49 62.10 72.82
CA GLU A 247 12.36 63.26 73.04
C GLU A 247 11.54 64.54 73.25
N GLU A 248 10.51 64.75 72.43
CA GLU A 248 9.60 65.88 72.57
C GLU A 248 8.83 65.84 73.90
N LEU A 249 8.28 64.67 74.28
CA LEU A 249 7.64 64.48 75.59
C LEU A 249 8.63 64.75 76.75
N THR A 250 9.87 64.32 76.60
CA THR A 250 10.92 64.54 77.62
C THR A 250 11.29 66.03 77.71
N ARG A 251 11.37 66.72 76.58
CA ARG A 251 11.59 68.17 76.52
C ARG A 251 10.45 68.92 77.19
N GLN A 252 9.21 68.60 76.83
CA GLN A 252 8.00 69.18 77.45
C GLN A 252 7.98 68.96 78.96
N LYS A 253 8.34 67.76 79.43
CA LYS A 253 8.45 67.49 80.88
C LYS A 253 9.53 68.34 81.55
N ARG A 254 10.72 68.47 80.94
CA ARG A 254 11.80 69.32 81.47
C ARG A 254 11.38 70.79 81.52
N ASP A 255 10.75 71.28 80.46
CA ASP A 255 10.27 72.67 80.38
C ASP A 255 9.16 72.92 81.40
N ALA A 256 8.23 71.97 81.56
CA ALA A 256 7.19 72.03 82.58
C ALA A 256 7.77 71.99 84.00
N ASP A 257 8.76 71.11 84.27
CA ASP A 257 9.46 71.04 85.55
C ASP A 257 10.22 72.34 85.85
N ALA A 258 10.88 72.93 84.85
CA ALA A 258 11.57 74.21 84.97
C ALA A 258 10.59 75.35 85.26
N ALA A 259 9.46 75.41 84.55
CA ALA A 259 8.40 76.40 84.79
C ALA A 259 7.75 76.23 86.17
N ALA A 260 7.54 74.99 86.62
CA ALA A 260 7.05 74.70 87.96
C ALA A 260 8.06 75.15 89.03
N ARG A 261 9.36 74.88 88.84
CA ARG A 261 10.43 75.36 89.73
C ARG A 261 10.50 76.88 89.78
N GLN A 262 10.39 77.55 88.64
CA GLN A 262 10.38 79.01 88.56
C GLN A 262 9.17 79.58 89.29
N THR A 263 7.97 79.06 89.05
CA THR A 263 6.74 79.46 89.75
C THR A 263 6.89 79.30 91.26
N VAL A 264 7.47 78.19 91.73
CA VAL A 264 7.73 77.97 93.16
C VAL A 264 8.77 78.95 93.71
N ALA A 265 9.81 79.26 92.95
CA ALA A 265 10.82 80.25 93.33
C ALA A 265 10.24 81.66 93.43
N ASP A 266 9.46 82.08 92.43
CA ASP A 266 8.77 83.37 92.39
C ASP A 266 7.75 83.48 93.53
N ALA A 267 6.96 82.43 93.79
CA ALA A 267 6.03 82.39 94.91
C ALA A 267 6.75 82.45 96.26
N ARG A 268 7.91 81.78 96.41
CA ARG A 268 8.75 81.88 97.62
C ARG A 268 9.37 83.27 97.78
N ALA A 269 9.83 83.90 96.70
CA ALA A 269 10.36 85.25 96.72
C ALA A 269 9.27 86.26 97.10
N ALA A 270 8.08 86.15 96.50
CA ALA A 270 6.92 86.95 96.83
C ALA A 270 6.49 86.75 98.30
N ALA A 271 6.46 85.51 98.79
CA ALA A 271 6.17 85.22 100.20
C ALA A 271 7.23 85.84 101.13
N THR A 272 8.52 85.76 100.75
CA THR A 272 9.61 86.38 101.52
C THR A 272 9.48 87.90 101.55
N GLN A 273 9.15 88.51 100.42
CA GLN A 273 8.90 89.95 100.32
C GLN A 273 7.71 90.36 101.16
N LEU A 274 6.60 89.63 101.09
CA LEU A 274 5.40 89.89 101.89
C LEU A 274 5.68 89.78 103.39
N VAL A 275 6.48 88.80 103.82
CA VAL A 275 6.94 88.68 105.21
C VAL A 275 7.86 89.85 105.59
N ALA A 276 8.76 90.27 104.70
CA ALA A 276 9.64 91.41 104.94
C ALA A 276 8.85 92.72 105.07
N ASP A 277 7.90 92.96 104.18
CA ASP A 277 6.98 94.11 104.19
C ASP A 277 6.12 94.09 105.47
N ALA A 278 5.55 92.93 105.83
CA ALA A 278 4.81 92.77 107.09
C ALA A 278 5.70 93.02 108.32
N THR A 279 6.96 92.57 108.30
CA THR A 279 7.92 92.81 109.39
C THR A 279 8.31 94.28 109.47
N HIS A 280 8.51 94.94 108.34
CA HIS A 280 8.76 96.38 108.26
C HIS A 280 7.56 97.15 108.83
N GLU A 281 6.34 96.76 108.47
CA GLU A 281 5.13 97.38 108.98
C GLU A 281 4.94 97.16 110.49
N VAL A 282 5.22 95.97 111.00
CA VAL A 282 5.26 95.71 112.46
C VAL A 282 6.31 96.58 113.15
N ARG A 283 7.52 96.72 112.57
CA ARG A 283 8.56 97.62 113.10
C ARG A 283 8.12 99.08 113.09
N ARG A 284 7.46 99.54 112.01
CA ARG A 284 6.89 100.89 111.91
C ARG A 284 5.83 101.11 112.98
N LEU A 285 4.92 100.16 113.17
CA LEU A 285 3.89 100.20 114.21
C LEU A 285 4.50 100.19 115.62
N HIS A 286 5.56 99.41 115.87
CA HIS A 286 6.31 99.46 117.13
C HIS A 286 7.01 100.81 117.32
N GLY A 287 7.60 101.39 116.28
CA GLY A 287 8.20 102.73 116.35
C GLY A 287 7.16 103.80 116.71
N VAL A 288 5.99 103.78 116.06
CA VAL A 288 4.86 104.65 116.41
C VAL A 288 4.41 104.42 117.85
N ARG A 289 4.28 103.16 118.28
CA ARG A 289 3.94 102.82 119.66
C ARG A 289 4.96 103.40 120.63
N ASP A 290 6.26 103.18 120.39
CA ASP A 290 7.33 103.63 121.27
C ASP A 290 7.40 105.16 121.31
N GLU A 291 7.15 105.84 120.18
CA GLU A 291 7.04 107.28 120.10
C GLU A 291 5.80 107.80 120.87
N THR A 292 4.63 107.16 120.75
CA THR A 292 3.47 107.49 121.58
C THR A 292 3.72 107.21 123.07
N HIS A 293 4.51 106.17 123.39
CA HIS A 293 4.88 105.84 124.77
C HIS A 293 5.84 106.89 125.33
N ALA A 294 6.85 107.32 124.57
CA ALA A 294 7.76 108.39 124.92
C ALA A 294 7.04 109.75 125.02
N GLN A 295 6.06 110.01 124.16
CA GLN A 295 5.20 111.19 124.25
C GLN A 295 4.32 111.14 125.51
N LEU A 296 3.80 109.97 125.90
CA LEU A 296 3.07 109.77 127.15
C LEU A 296 3.99 109.92 128.37
N GLU A 297 5.21 109.38 128.35
CA GLU A 297 6.22 109.57 129.40
C GLU A 297 6.64 111.03 129.50
N ALA A 298 6.84 111.72 128.39
CA ALA A 298 7.16 113.15 128.36
C ALA A 298 5.98 114.00 128.84
N LEU A 299 4.74 113.61 128.53
CA LEU A 299 3.53 114.23 129.08
C LEU A 299 3.42 113.96 130.58
N GLN A 300 3.73 112.74 131.04
CA GLN A 300 3.81 112.39 132.46
C GLN A 300 4.92 113.15 133.17
N ALA A 301 6.08 113.34 132.55
CA ALA A 301 7.19 114.12 133.08
C ALA A 301 6.84 115.62 133.13
N ARG A 302 6.12 116.15 132.13
CA ARG A 302 5.55 117.50 132.16
C ARG A 302 4.47 117.66 133.21
N LEU A 303 3.60 116.68 133.38
CA LEU A 303 2.61 116.64 134.45
C LEU A 303 3.30 116.59 135.81
N ARG A 304 4.34 115.76 135.97
CA ARG A 304 5.14 115.64 137.19
C ARG A 304 5.92 116.93 137.49
N ALA A 305 6.52 117.56 136.49
CA ALA A 305 7.15 118.87 136.62
C ALA A 305 6.13 119.97 136.97
N SER A 306 4.92 119.95 136.37
CA SER A 306 3.85 120.86 136.73
C SER A 306 3.28 120.59 138.13
N LEU A 307 3.31 119.33 138.61
CA LEU A 307 2.92 118.94 139.96
C LEU A 307 3.98 119.35 140.99
N ASP A 308 5.28 119.23 140.67
CA ASP A 308 6.38 119.70 141.52
C ASP A 308 6.42 121.25 141.59
N GLU A 309 6.05 121.95 140.50
CA GLU A 309 5.85 123.40 140.48
C GLU A 309 4.55 123.84 141.20
N SER A 310 3.57 122.93 141.34
CA SER A 310 2.34 123.13 142.13
C SER A 310 2.50 122.82 143.62
N LEU A 311 3.63 122.28 144.08
CA LEU A 311 3.87 121.89 145.48
C LEU A 311 4.67 122.93 146.30
N ALA A 312 5.13 124.03 145.68
CA ALA A 312 5.84 125.13 146.35
C ALA A 312 4.98 126.38 146.67
N ALA A 313 3.67 126.33 146.43
CA ALA A 313 2.69 127.34 146.86
C ALA A 313 1.40 126.65 147.37
N THR A 314 1.34 126.41 148.68
CA THR A 314 0.15 125.94 149.45
C THR A 314 -0.94 127.02 149.53
N PRO A 315 -2.25 126.75 149.85
CA PRO A 315 -2.82 125.58 150.57
C PRO A 315 -4.21 125.05 150.08
N ASP A 316 -4.71 124.04 150.81
CA ASP A 316 -6.11 123.62 151.08
C ASP A 316 -6.98 122.80 150.08
N GLU A 317 -7.34 121.60 150.57
CA GLU A 317 -8.55 120.78 150.41
C GLU A 317 -9.87 121.55 150.11
N PRO A 318 -10.92 120.96 149.45
CA PRO A 318 -11.57 119.72 149.92
C PRO A 318 -12.28 118.78 148.89
N ALA A 319 -12.49 117.53 149.35
CA ALA A 319 -13.68 116.66 149.26
C ALA A 319 -14.40 116.29 147.91
N LEU A 320 -14.26 115.01 147.50
CA LEU A 320 -15.25 113.93 147.21
C LEU A 320 -16.74 114.30 146.83
N PRO A 321 -17.51 113.46 146.05
CA PRO A 321 -17.58 111.99 146.19
C PRO A 321 -17.95 111.07 144.98
N ARG A 322 -17.51 109.81 145.13
CA ARG A 322 -18.14 108.47 144.92
C ARG A 322 -19.32 108.20 143.95
N SER A 323 -19.18 106.99 143.38
CA SER A 323 -20.16 105.89 143.16
C SER A 323 -20.59 105.73 141.69
N ALA A 324 -20.20 104.68 140.95
CA ALA A 324 -20.46 103.24 141.12
C ALA A 324 -21.95 102.88 141.20
N ALA A 325 -22.48 102.19 140.16
CA ALA A 325 -23.13 100.87 140.25
C ALA A 325 -23.99 100.51 139.01
N GLY A 326 -23.80 99.27 138.53
CA GLY A 326 -24.80 98.42 137.86
C GLY A 326 -24.89 98.53 136.33
N ALA A 327 -25.38 97.56 135.56
CA ALA A 327 -25.69 96.14 135.71
C ALA A 327 -26.34 95.67 134.38
N GLY A 328 -26.06 94.45 133.90
CA GLY A 328 -26.86 93.69 132.90
C GLY A 328 -26.86 94.21 131.44
N SER A 329 -27.14 93.45 130.38
CA SER A 329 -27.69 92.08 130.23
C SER A 329 -27.74 91.68 128.71
N THR A 330 -27.81 90.37 128.44
CA THR A 330 -28.48 89.64 127.30
C THR A 330 -27.92 89.78 125.85
N ALA A 331 -27.36 88.76 125.16
CA ALA A 331 -27.92 87.48 124.58
C ALA A 331 -28.84 87.68 123.34
N PRO A 332 -29.18 86.68 122.48
CA PRO A 332 -28.51 85.44 121.98
C PRO A 332 -28.75 85.14 120.46
N GLY A 333 -28.30 83.98 119.93
CA GLY A 333 -29.07 83.19 118.92
C GLY A 333 -28.44 82.86 117.54
N PRO A 334 -28.92 81.83 116.79
CA PRO A 334 -28.09 80.70 116.29
C PRO A 334 -28.27 80.22 114.80
N GLN A 335 -27.35 79.35 114.31
CA GLN A 335 -27.44 78.17 113.36
C GLN A 335 -28.26 78.25 112.01
N PRO A 336 -28.41 77.19 111.15
CA PRO A 336 -27.47 76.32 110.39
C PRO A 336 -27.91 76.03 108.89
N GLU A 337 -27.23 75.08 108.18
CA GLU A 337 -27.70 74.17 107.08
C GLU A 337 -28.19 74.75 105.70
N ALA A 338 -28.17 74.12 104.51
CA ALA A 338 -27.79 72.81 103.95
C ALA A 338 -27.74 72.84 102.38
N GLN A 339 -26.82 72.03 101.79
CA GLN A 339 -26.88 71.17 100.57
C GLN A 339 -27.65 71.59 99.24
N PRO A 340 -27.96 70.68 98.26
CA PRO A 340 -27.19 70.42 97.01
C PRO A 340 -28.06 70.48 95.72
N THR A 341 -27.67 69.71 94.66
CA THR A 341 -28.36 69.34 93.37
C THR A 341 -28.07 70.24 92.15
N VAL A 342 -27.35 69.76 91.12
CA VAL A 342 -27.75 68.88 89.98
C VAL A 342 -28.66 69.61 88.98
N ASP A 343 -28.17 69.86 87.76
CA ASP A 343 -28.68 69.22 86.52
C ASP A 343 -27.96 69.69 85.24
N ALA A 344 -27.92 68.76 84.26
CA ALA A 344 -27.61 68.83 82.81
C ALA A 344 -26.26 68.25 82.34
#